data_AF-A0A0P7YH86-F1
#
_entry.id   AF-A0A0P7YH86-F1
#
_cell.length_a   1.000
_cell.length_b   1.000
_cell.length_c   1.000
_cell.angle_alpha   90.00
_cell.angle_beta   90.00
_cell.angle_gamma   90.00
#
_symmetry.space_group_name_H-M   'P 1'
#
loop_
_entity.id
_entity.type
_entity.pdbx_description
1 polymer ?
#
loop_
_entity_poly.entity_id
_entity_poly.type
_entity_poly.pdbx_seq_one_letter_code
_entity_poly.pdbx_strand_id
1 'polypeptide(L)'
;MTLRGRTVTVTPLVPDDAPALFAAFLGADAMWDYMPVGPFATEAELVRWIAEAETSEDPLFFAFTPKGERAAGFGSFLRIAPEAGSIEVGFLAFSPGLQRSVAATEAMYLMMKWAFEAGYRRYEWKCDTLNAPSRRAAARLGLSYEGVFRQATVVKGRNRDTAWFAAIDTEWPMLDRAFRTWLDPRNFDAAGRQRKALRDLTRPILVAEAPSQIATGSD
;
A
#
# COMPACT_ATOMS: atom_id res chain seq x y z
N MET A 1 -5.30 -5.86 15.86
CA MET A 1 -4.12 -6.61 15.37
C MET A 1 -2.91 -5.70 15.32
N THR A 2 -1.71 -6.17 15.66
CA THR A 2 -0.45 -5.38 15.54
C THR A 2 0.63 -6.18 14.83
N LEU A 3 1.23 -5.63 13.77
CA LEU A 3 2.30 -6.25 13.00
C LEU A 3 3.62 -5.52 13.26
N ARG A 4 4.64 -6.22 13.75
CA ARG A 4 5.92 -5.63 14.17
C ARG A 4 7.03 -6.03 13.19
N GLY A 5 7.62 -5.03 12.54
CA GLY A 5 8.84 -5.17 11.74
C GLY A 5 10.07 -4.60 12.43
N ARG A 6 11.19 -4.64 11.72
CA ARG A 6 12.48 -4.08 12.12
C ARG A 6 12.53 -2.56 12.00
N THR A 7 11.89 -1.99 11.00
CA THR A 7 11.92 -0.57 10.64
C THR A 7 10.56 0.11 10.75
N VAL A 8 9.47 -0.65 10.82
CA VAL A 8 8.11 -0.12 10.99
C VAL A 8 7.28 -0.97 11.95
N THR A 9 6.26 -0.37 12.55
CA THR A 9 5.18 -1.07 13.24
C THR A 9 3.85 -0.66 12.61
N VAL A 10 3.00 -1.64 12.34
CA VAL A 10 1.65 -1.46 11.80
C VAL A 10 0.64 -1.74 12.91
N THR A 11 -0.09 -0.72 13.33
CA THR A 11 -1.09 -0.77 14.42
C THR A 11 -2.44 -0.29 13.92
N PRO A 12 -3.56 -0.63 14.59
CA PRO A 12 -4.86 -0.05 14.25
C PRO A 12 -4.74 1.48 14.21
N LEU A 13 -5.36 2.09 13.20
CA LEU A 13 -5.38 3.54 13.04
C LEU A 13 -6.33 4.13 14.07
N VAL A 14 -5.85 5.08 14.88
CA VAL A 14 -6.64 5.71 15.96
C VAL A 14 -6.56 7.24 15.88
N PRO A 15 -7.55 7.98 16.44
CA PRO A 15 -7.57 9.45 16.38
C PRO A 15 -6.29 10.13 16.87
N ASP A 16 -5.60 9.52 17.84
CA ASP A 16 -4.33 9.99 18.39
C ASP A 16 -3.17 9.99 17.37
N ASP A 17 -3.29 9.27 16.25
CA ASP A 17 -2.32 9.30 15.14
C ASP A 17 -2.46 10.58 14.30
N ALA A 18 -3.62 11.26 14.34
CA ALA A 18 -3.95 12.37 13.46
C ALA A 18 -2.96 13.54 13.53
N PRO A 19 -2.50 14.03 14.69
CA PRO A 19 -1.57 15.17 14.72
C PRO A 19 -0.24 14.88 14.01
N ALA A 20 0.27 13.66 14.17
CA ALA A 20 1.51 13.24 13.50
C ALA A 20 1.30 13.07 11.98
N LEU A 21 0.20 12.43 11.58
CA LEU A 21 -0.15 12.22 10.18
C LEU A 21 -0.41 13.55 9.47
N PHE A 22 -1.17 14.45 10.09
CA PHE A 22 -1.48 15.77 9.55
C PHE A 22 -0.18 16.55 9.28
N ALA A 23 0.71 16.62 10.28
CA ALA A 23 2.02 17.25 10.11
C ALA A 23 2.85 16.61 9.01
N ALA A 24 2.83 15.28 8.88
CA ALA A 24 3.57 14.53 7.87
C ALA A 24 3.01 14.72 6.45
N PHE A 25 1.74 15.11 6.30
CA PHE A 25 1.08 15.33 5.00
C PHE A 25 1.09 16.79 4.53
N LEU A 26 1.54 17.74 5.37
CA LEU A 26 1.57 19.16 5.02
C LEU A 26 2.37 19.42 3.73
N GLY A 27 1.77 20.17 2.81
CA GLY A 27 2.39 20.53 1.53
C GLY A 27 2.47 19.39 0.51
N ALA A 28 1.82 18.26 0.76
CA ALA A 28 1.86 17.07 -0.10
C ALA A 28 0.53 16.81 -0.83
N ASP A 29 -0.26 17.84 -1.16
CA ASP A 29 -1.65 17.70 -1.64
C ASP A 29 -1.83 16.74 -2.82
N ALA A 30 -0.85 16.68 -3.74
CA ALA A 30 -0.87 15.77 -4.89
C ALA A 30 -0.93 14.28 -4.52
N MET A 31 -0.59 13.90 -3.27
CA MET A 31 -0.74 12.52 -2.81
C MET A 31 -2.20 12.07 -2.74
N TRP A 32 -3.14 13.01 -2.65
CA TRP A 32 -4.57 12.75 -2.53
C TRP A 32 -5.30 12.69 -3.87
N ASP A 33 -4.63 13.00 -4.99
CA ASP A 33 -5.24 13.12 -6.33
C ASP A 33 -6.04 11.87 -6.75
N TYR A 34 -5.56 10.70 -6.33
CA TYR A 34 -6.18 9.40 -6.65
C TYR A 34 -6.81 8.71 -5.44
N MET A 35 -6.94 9.42 -4.33
CA MET A 35 -7.60 8.94 -3.11
C MET A 35 -9.07 9.39 -3.10
N PRO A 36 -9.98 8.56 -2.55
CA PRO A 36 -11.39 8.95 -2.39
C PRO A 36 -11.58 10.00 -1.28
N VAL A 37 -10.54 10.24 -0.48
CA VAL A 37 -10.50 11.18 0.64
C VAL A 37 -9.37 12.19 0.45
N GLY A 38 -9.37 13.22 1.30
CA GLY A 38 -8.36 14.26 1.32
C GLY A 38 -8.37 15.17 0.08
N PRO A 39 -7.49 16.20 0.04
CA PRO A 39 -6.66 16.65 1.14
C PRO A 39 -7.51 17.10 2.35
N PHE A 40 -6.91 17.06 3.54
CA PHE A 40 -7.55 17.56 4.77
C PHE A 40 -7.04 18.97 5.03
N ALA A 41 -7.94 19.95 5.19
CA ALA A 41 -7.56 21.34 5.39
C ALA A 41 -7.09 21.61 6.82
N THR A 42 -7.57 20.82 7.80
CA THR A 42 -7.24 20.96 9.21
C THR A 42 -6.97 19.62 9.88
N GLU A 43 -6.17 19.63 10.95
CA GLU A 43 -5.96 18.45 11.80
C GLU A 43 -7.28 17.91 12.33
N ALA A 44 -8.23 18.78 12.69
CA ALA A 44 -9.54 18.40 13.19
C ALA A 44 -10.39 17.64 12.15
N GLU A 45 -10.23 17.93 10.86
CA GLU A 45 -10.86 17.13 9.80
C GLU A 45 -10.27 15.73 9.71
N LEU A 46 -8.94 15.62 9.81
CA LEU A 46 -8.28 14.32 9.80
C LEU A 46 -8.65 13.49 11.04
N VAL A 47 -8.72 14.11 12.23
CA VAL A 47 -9.20 13.46 13.46
C VAL A 47 -10.61 12.88 13.27
N ARG A 48 -11.55 13.65 12.71
CA ARG A 48 -12.92 13.18 12.47
C ARG A 48 -12.94 12.01 11.49
N TRP A 49 -12.20 12.10 10.39
CA TRP A 49 -12.12 11.01 9.43
C TRP A 49 -11.50 9.74 10.05
N ILE A 50 -10.45 9.88 10.86
CA ILE A 50 -9.85 8.73 11.55
C ILE A 50 -10.81 8.11 12.57
N ALA A 51 -11.58 8.92 13.31
CA ALA A 51 -12.57 8.40 14.26
C ALA A 51 -13.66 7.55 13.54
N GLU A 52 -14.06 7.95 12.33
CA GLU A 52 -14.94 7.13 11.49
C GLU A 52 -14.22 5.84 11.03
N ALA A 53 -12.99 5.96 10.53
CA ALA A 53 -12.17 4.86 10.06
C ALA A 53 -11.86 3.81 11.15
N GLU A 54 -11.71 4.22 12.40
CA GLU A 54 -11.46 3.34 13.56
C GLU A 54 -12.61 2.35 13.79
N THR A 55 -13.84 2.78 13.49
CA THR A 55 -15.05 1.94 13.66
C THR A 55 -15.34 1.03 12.47
N SER A 56 -14.58 1.18 11.38
CA SER A 56 -14.78 0.42 10.16
C SER A 56 -14.15 -0.98 10.23
N GLU A 57 -14.94 -2.00 9.87
CA GLU A 57 -14.47 -3.38 9.76
C GLU A 57 -14.01 -3.72 8.33
N ASP A 58 -14.52 -3.01 7.33
CA ASP A 58 -14.08 -3.05 5.92
C ASP A 58 -14.36 -1.68 5.25
N PRO A 59 -13.33 -0.86 4.99
CA PRO A 59 -11.91 -1.13 5.19
C PRO A 59 -11.48 -1.19 6.66
N LEU A 60 -10.57 -2.10 7.01
CA LEU A 60 -9.92 -2.19 8.32
C LEU A 60 -8.59 -1.43 8.30
N PHE A 61 -8.52 -0.29 9.00
CA PHE A 61 -7.42 0.67 8.90
C PHE A 61 -6.27 0.47 9.89
N PHE A 62 -5.06 0.81 9.42
CA PHE A 62 -3.82 0.74 10.17
C PHE A 62 -2.94 1.96 9.95
N ALA A 63 -2.30 2.43 11.02
CA ALA A 63 -1.21 3.39 10.97
C ALA A 63 0.13 2.70 10.68
N PHE A 64 1.00 3.37 9.93
CA PHE A 64 2.38 2.96 9.67
C PHE A 64 3.33 3.87 10.45
N THR A 65 3.98 3.29 11.46
CA THR A 65 4.86 4.03 12.39
C THR A 65 6.30 3.53 12.24
N PRO A 66 7.19 4.29 11.57
CA PRO A 66 8.61 3.98 11.53
C PRO A 66 9.21 3.91 12.93
N LYS A 67 10.21 3.05 13.13
CA LYS A 67 10.83 2.86 14.45
C LYS A 67 11.50 4.15 14.93
N GLY A 68 11.13 4.57 16.15
CA GLY A 68 11.66 5.80 16.76
C GLY A 68 10.95 7.07 16.29
N GLU A 69 9.92 6.95 15.45
CA GLU A 69 9.17 8.07 14.89
C GLU A 69 7.69 7.97 15.28
N ARG A 70 6.89 8.95 14.83
CA ARG A 70 5.43 8.93 14.93
C ARG A 70 4.81 8.34 13.65
N ALA A 71 3.50 8.13 13.65
CA ALA A 71 2.78 7.66 12.48
C ALA A 71 3.07 8.57 11.26
N ALA A 72 3.47 7.97 10.15
CA ALA A 72 3.92 8.67 8.93
C ALA A 72 3.14 8.23 7.68
N GLY A 73 2.11 7.43 7.85
CA GLY A 73 1.21 6.98 6.80
C GLY A 73 0.15 6.05 7.35
N PHE A 74 -0.79 5.65 6.51
CA PHE A 74 -1.81 4.67 6.82
C PHE A 74 -2.18 3.83 5.61
N GLY A 75 -2.87 2.73 5.86
CA GLY A 75 -3.44 1.84 4.86
C GLY A 75 -4.50 0.94 5.47
N SER A 76 -5.13 0.12 4.64
CA SER A 76 -6.15 -0.82 5.12
C SER A 76 -6.06 -2.17 4.44
N PHE A 77 -6.67 -3.16 5.09
CA PHE A 77 -7.28 -4.27 4.37
C PHE A 77 -8.70 -3.88 4.00
N LEU A 78 -9.15 -4.24 2.81
CA LEU A 78 -10.52 -3.98 2.35
C LEU A 78 -11.00 -5.05 1.38
N ARG A 79 -12.30 -5.02 1.06
CA ARG A 79 -12.96 -6.06 0.26
C ARG A 79 -12.61 -7.46 0.79
N ILE A 80 -12.76 -7.59 2.10
CA ILE A 80 -12.37 -8.76 2.87
C ILE A 80 -13.39 -9.86 2.58
N ALA A 81 -12.96 -10.92 1.92
CA ALA A 81 -13.80 -12.05 1.54
C ALA A 81 -13.19 -13.37 2.05
N PRO A 82 -13.37 -13.72 3.35
CA PRO A 82 -12.78 -14.92 3.95
C PRO A 82 -13.16 -16.22 3.22
N GLU A 83 -14.40 -16.31 2.74
CA GLU A 83 -15.02 -17.45 2.07
C GLU A 83 -14.37 -17.72 0.72
N ALA A 84 -13.89 -16.67 0.05
CA ALA A 84 -13.10 -16.76 -1.16
C ALA A 84 -11.58 -16.83 -0.88
N GLY A 85 -11.15 -16.58 0.36
CA GLY A 85 -9.76 -16.38 0.70
C GLY A 85 -9.15 -15.19 -0.05
N SER A 86 -9.90 -14.11 -0.28
CA SER A 86 -9.42 -12.92 -1.00
C SER A 86 -9.46 -11.68 -0.12
N ILE A 87 -8.42 -10.86 -0.21
CA ILE A 87 -8.32 -9.59 0.54
C ILE A 87 -7.54 -8.56 -0.27
N GLU A 88 -7.96 -7.30 -0.23
CA GLU A 88 -7.25 -6.20 -0.88
C GLU A 88 -6.43 -5.43 0.16
N VAL A 89 -5.25 -4.96 -0.23
CA VAL A 89 -4.57 -3.85 0.45
C VAL A 89 -4.84 -2.55 -0.31
N GLY A 90 -5.26 -1.52 0.40
CA GLY A 90 -5.65 -0.27 -0.23
C GLY A 90 -5.74 0.87 0.75
N PHE A 91 -6.36 1.97 0.30
CA PHE A 91 -6.40 3.23 1.04
C PHE A 91 -5.01 3.68 1.54
N LEU A 92 -3.98 3.47 0.72
CA LEU A 92 -2.60 3.70 1.10
C LEU A 92 -2.22 5.18 0.96
N ALA A 93 -1.94 5.81 2.09
CA ALA A 93 -1.41 7.17 2.17
C ALA A 93 -0.04 7.14 2.86
N PHE A 94 1.01 7.41 2.10
CA PHE A 94 2.38 7.50 2.62
C PHE A 94 2.84 8.96 2.59
N SER A 95 3.27 9.52 3.72
CA SER A 95 3.88 10.85 3.75
C SER A 95 5.12 10.92 2.87
N PRO A 96 5.55 12.12 2.41
CA PRO A 96 6.77 12.26 1.63
C PRO A 96 8.01 11.63 2.30
N GLY A 97 8.13 11.74 3.63
CA GLY A 97 9.22 11.13 4.39
C GLY A 97 9.17 9.60 4.44
N LEU A 98 7.97 9.01 4.41
CA LEU A 98 7.79 7.57 4.40
C LEU A 98 7.95 6.98 2.99
N GLN A 99 7.58 7.71 1.95
CA GLN A 99 7.66 7.24 0.56
C GLN A 99 9.08 6.78 0.19
N ARG A 100 9.17 5.65 -0.52
CA ARG A 100 10.44 5.07 -1.01
C ARG A 100 11.44 4.69 0.09
N SER A 101 11.01 4.62 1.35
CA SER A 101 11.81 4.15 2.48
C SER A 101 11.78 2.62 2.64
N VAL A 102 12.69 2.10 3.48
CA VAL A 102 12.66 0.71 3.94
C VAL A 102 11.39 0.42 4.74
N ALA A 103 10.98 1.35 5.61
CA ALA A 103 9.78 1.25 6.43
C ALA A 103 8.50 1.11 5.60
N ALA A 104 8.35 1.87 4.51
CA ALA A 104 7.20 1.73 3.61
C ALA A 104 7.14 0.35 2.95
N THR A 105 8.28 -0.17 2.48
CA THR A 105 8.33 -1.51 1.88
C THR A 105 8.06 -2.59 2.92
N GLU A 106 8.59 -2.44 4.14
CA GLU A 106 8.34 -3.38 5.23
C GLU A 106 6.88 -3.37 5.68
N ALA A 107 6.19 -2.22 5.69
CA ALA A 107 4.77 -2.14 6.02
C ALA A 107 3.93 -3.00 5.05
N MET A 108 4.21 -2.90 3.75
CA MET A 108 3.53 -3.71 2.73
C MET A 108 3.88 -5.19 2.87
N TYR A 109 5.14 -5.52 3.16
CA TYR A 109 5.55 -6.90 3.44
C TYR A 109 4.80 -7.48 4.64
N LEU A 110 4.69 -6.73 5.74
CA LEU A 110 3.99 -7.20 6.95
C LEU A 110 2.51 -7.45 6.68
N MET A 111 1.84 -6.55 5.95
CA MET A 111 0.42 -6.73 5.60
C MET A 111 0.21 -7.92 4.66
N MET A 112 1.04 -8.06 3.62
CA MET A 112 1.00 -9.20 2.70
C MET A 112 1.29 -10.52 3.42
N LYS A 113 2.32 -10.54 4.29
CA LYS A 113 2.67 -11.69 5.13
C LYS A 113 1.51 -12.13 6.00
N TRP A 114 0.88 -11.18 6.70
CA TRP A 114 -0.25 -11.50 7.55
C TRP A 114 -1.41 -12.10 6.75
N ALA A 115 -1.74 -11.54 5.58
CA ALA A 115 -2.84 -12.06 4.75
C ALA A 115 -2.60 -13.54 4.38
N PHE A 116 -1.42 -13.86 3.86
CA PHE A 116 -1.12 -15.25 3.49
C PHE A 116 -1.02 -16.19 4.70
N GLU A 117 -0.44 -15.74 5.82
CA GLU A 117 -0.38 -16.54 7.05
C GLU A 117 -1.76 -16.74 7.70
N ALA A 118 -2.70 -15.82 7.49
CA ALA A 118 -4.09 -15.94 7.91
C ALA A 118 -4.92 -16.88 7.01
N GLY A 119 -4.34 -17.42 5.93
CA GLY A 119 -4.98 -18.38 5.05
C GLY A 119 -5.65 -17.78 3.82
N TYR A 120 -5.48 -16.47 3.56
CA TYR A 120 -5.93 -15.89 2.30
C TYR A 120 -5.11 -16.46 1.14
N ARG A 121 -5.80 -16.81 0.07
CA ARG A 121 -5.24 -17.37 -1.15
C ARG A 121 -4.90 -16.30 -2.19
N ARG A 122 -5.44 -15.09 -2.02
CA ARG A 122 -5.31 -13.99 -2.95
C ARG A 122 -5.18 -12.65 -2.21
N TYR A 123 -4.15 -11.91 -2.56
CA TYR A 123 -3.83 -10.59 -2.03
C TYR A 123 -3.85 -9.56 -3.16
N GLU A 124 -4.79 -8.62 -3.11
CA GLU A 124 -5.09 -7.73 -4.23
C GLU A 124 -4.57 -6.31 -4.00
N TRP A 125 -4.24 -5.63 -5.09
CA TRP A 125 -3.93 -4.21 -5.13
C TRP A 125 -4.66 -3.56 -6.30
N LYS A 126 -5.24 -2.40 -6.07
CA LYS A 126 -5.88 -1.60 -7.12
C LYS A 126 -5.43 -0.17 -7.12
N CYS A 127 -5.41 0.41 -8.31
CA CYS A 127 -5.24 1.85 -8.43
C CYS A 127 -5.87 2.37 -9.72
N ASP A 128 -6.02 3.69 -9.76
CA ASP A 128 -6.34 4.41 -10.98
C ASP A 128 -5.26 4.15 -12.06
N THR A 129 -5.66 3.97 -13.32
CA THR A 129 -4.75 3.79 -14.46
C THR A 129 -3.93 5.04 -14.80
N LEU A 130 -4.24 6.20 -14.23
CA LEU A 130 -3.41 7.40 -14.27
C LEU A 130 -2.41 7.48 -13.12
N ASN A 131 -2.62 6.73 -12.03
CA ASN A 131 -1.69 6.68 -10.89
C ASN A 131 -0.45 5.81 -11.17
N ALA A 132 0.46 6.34 -11.98
CA ALA A 132 1.68 5.65 -12.38
C ALA A 132 2.59 5.27 -11.19
N PRO A 133 2.75 6.09 -10.13
CA PRO A 133 3.46 5.68 -8.93
C PRO A 133 2.90 4.42 -8.28
N SER A 134 1.57 4.32 -8.12
CA SER A 134 0.92 3.16 -7.50
C SER A 134 1.06 1.90 -8.35
N ARG A 135 0.90 1.99 -9.68
CA ARG A 135 1.15 0.84 -10.58
C ARG A 135 2.58 0.31 -10.49
N ARG A 136 3.57 1.22 -10.47
CA ARG A 136 4.97 0.83 -10.30
C ARG A 136 5.25 0.22 -8.93
N ALA A 137 4.56 0.69 -7.89
CA ALA A 137 4.66 0.10 -6.56
C ALA A 137 4.12 -1.33 -6.55
N ALA A 138 2.93 -1.56 -7.12
CA ALA A 138 2.33 -2.90 -7.19
C ALA A 138 3.27 -3.91 -7.88
N ALA A 139 3.76 -3.58 -9.07
CA ALA A 139 4.71 -4.43 -9.80
C ALA A 139 6.03 -4.63 -9.03
N ARG A 140 6.59 -3.57 -8.42
CA ARG A 140 7.81 -3.67 -7.60
C ARG A 140 7.62 -4.61 -6.41
N LEU A 141 6.43 -4.64 -5.80
CA LEU A 141 6.10 -5.50 -4.68
C LEU A 141 5.83 -6.96 -5.10
N GLY A 142 5.84 -7.26 -6.40
CA GLY A 142 5.63 -8.62 -6.92
C GLY A 142 4.18 -8.98 -7.17
N LEU A 143 3.28 -8.00 -7.28
CA LEU A 143 1.88 -8.20 -7.65
C LEU A 143 1.76 -8.24 -9.18
N SER A 144 1.30 -9.38 -9.71
CA SER A 144 1.05 -9.61 -11.14
C SER A 144 -0.12 -8.77 -11.63
N TYR A 145 0.00 -8.17 -12.81
CA TYR A 145 -1.08 -7.40 -13.44
C TYR A 145 -2.15 -8.32 -14.03
N GLU A 146 -3.42 -8.00 -13.83
CA GLU A 146 -4.53 -8.88 -14.27
C GLU A 146 -5.54 -8.19 -15.20
N GLY A 147 -5.43 -6.88 -15.39
CA GLY A 147 -6.27 -6.16 -16.33
C GLY A 147 -6.75 -4.81 -15.83
N VAL A 148 -7.62 -4.20 -16.64
CA VAL A 148 -8.22 -2.90 -16.37
C VAL A 148 -9.72 -2.99 -16.51
N PHE A 149 -10.42 -2.54 -15.48
CA PHE A 149 -11.85 -2.29 -15.55
C PHE A 149 -12.04 -0.85 -16.00
N ARG A 150 -12.52 -0.68 -17.24
CA ARG A 150 -12.83 0.63 -17.81
C ARG A 150 -14.09 1.20 -17.18
N GLN A 151 -14.11 2.50 -16.92
CA GLN A 151 -15.24 3.19 -16.29
C GLN A 151 -15.72 2.52 -14.99
N ALA A 152 -14.77 1.98 -14.22
CA ALA A 152 -15.09 1.18 -13.04
C ALA A 152 -15.79 2.02 -11.96
N THR A 153 -15.37 3.28 -11.78
CA THR A 153 -15.90 4.19 -10.76
C THR A 153 -15.75 5.65 -11.19
N VAL A 154 -16.43 6.56 -10.49
CA VAL A 154 -16.17 8.01 -10.55
C VAL A 154 -15.58 8.44 -9.21
N VAL A 155 -14.42 9.10 -9.24
CA VAL A 155 -13.73 9.60 -8.03
C VAL A 155 -13.47 11.09 -8.22
N LYS A 156 -13.90 11.91 -7.26
CA LYS A 156 -13.76 13.39 -7.30
C LYS A 156 -14.25 14.00 -8.63
N GLY A 157 -15.38 13.49 -9.14
CA GLY A 157 -16.00 13.97 -10.39
C GLY A 157 -15.33 13.52 -11.69
N ARG A 158 -14.31 12.66 -11.64
CA ARG A 158 -13.59 12.16 -12.83
C ARG A 158 -13.80 10.66 -13.02
N ASN A 159 -13.85 10.22 -14.28
CA ASN A 159 -13.77 8.80 -14.63
C ASN A 159 -12.52 8.14 -14.02
N ARG A 160 -12.68 6.95 -13.45
CA ARG A 160 -11.58 6.10 -13.00
C ARG A 160 -11.68 4.72 -13.64
N ASP A 161 -10.77 4.49 -14.59
CA ASP A 161 -10.39 3.15 -14.99
C ASP A 161 -9.52 2.55 -13.88
N THR A 162 -9.79 1.30 -13.50
CA THR A 162 -9.10 0.64 -12.38
C THR A 162 -8.19 -0.47 -12.89
N ALA A 163 -6.88 -0.31 -12.67
CA ALA A 163 -5.90 -1.37 -12.88
C ALA A 163 -5.89 -2.33 -11.69
N TRP A 164 -5.89 -3.63 -11.99
CA TRP A 164 -5.89 -4.70 -11.01
C TRP A 164 -4.56 -5.44 -11.00
N PHE A 165 -4.08 -5.70 -9.78
CA PHE A 165 -2.89 -6.50 -9.54
C PHE A 165 -3.16 -7.45 -8.38
N ALA A 166 -2.49 -8.61 -8.37
CA ALA A 166 -2.60 -9.55 -7.28
C ALA A 166 -1.35 -10.40 -7.11
N ALA A 167 -1.20 -10.97 -5.92
CA ALA A 167 -0.34 -12.11 -5.64
C ALA A 167 -1.19 -13.24 -5.07
N ILE A 168 -0.78 -14.48 -5.31
CA ILE A 168 -1.49 -15.67 -4.81
C ILE A 168 -0.64 -16.50 -3.84
N ASP A 169 -1.30 -17.39 -3.11
CA ASP A 169 -0.71 -18.29 -2.12
C ASP A 169 0.51 -19.07 -2.65
N THR A 170 0.47 -19.56 -3.89
CA THR A 170 1.59 -20.30 -4.48
C THR A 170 2.80 -19.43 -4.82
N GLU A 171 2.63 -18.12 -5.01
CA GLU A 171 3.72 -17.17 -5.26
C GLU A 171 4.35 -16.67 -3.95
N TRP A 172 3.58 -16.70 -2.85
CA TRP A 172 3.98 -16.16 -1.55
C TRP A 172 5.32 -16.68 -1.02
N PRO A 173 5.66 -17.99 -1.05
CA PRO A 173 6.95 -18.47 -0.55
C PRO A 173 8.16 -17.82 -1.26
N MET A 174 8.03 -17.54 -2.56
CA MET A 174 9.08 -16.86 -3.33
C MET A 174 9.11 -15.35 -2.99
N LEU A 175 7.95 -14.72 -2.85
CA LEU A 175 7.83 -13.32 -2.43
C LEU A 175 8.41 -13.11 -1.03
N ASP A 176 8.06 -13.94 -0.05
CA ASP A 176 8.60 -13.87 1.31
C ASP A 176 10.13 -13.93 1.30
N ARG A 177 10.72 -14.83 0.51
CA ARG A 177 12.16 -14.92 0.33
C ARG A 177 12.75 -13.66 -0.31
N ALA A 178 12.10 -13.10 -1.34
CA ALA A 178 12.53 -11.87 -2.00
C ALA A 178 12.51 -10.68 -1.02
N PHE A 179 11.42 -10.51 -0.27
CA PHE A 179 11.29 -9.45 0.72
C PHE A 179 12.30 -9.60 1.86
N ARG A 180 12.46 -10.80 2.44
CA ARG A 180 13.47 -11.04 3.49
C ARG A 180 14.88 -10.75 3.00
N THR A 181 15.21 -11.15 1.77
CA THR A 181 16.52 -10.84 1.15
C THR A 181 16.71 -9.33 1.00
N TRP A 182 15.67 -8.62 0.57
CA TRP A 182 15.73 -7.18 0.39
C TRP A 182 15.80 -6.40 1.71
N LEU A 183 15.02 -6.83 2.71
CA LEU A 183 14.90 -6.22 4.04
C LEU A 183 16.08 -6.54 4.96
N ASP A 184 16.94 -7.50 4.60
CA ASP A 184 18.16 -7.81 5.33
C ASP A 184 19.03 -6.56 5.45
N PRO A 185 19.50 -6.17 6.66
CA PRO A 185 20.40 -5.03 6.83
C PRO A 185 21.65 -5.08 5.93
N ARG A 186 22.14 -6.28 5.61
CA ARG A 186 23.30 -6.49 4.73
C ARG A 186 23.04 -6.06 3.28
N ASN A 187 21.77 -5.94 2.89
CA ASN A 187 21.39 -5.42 1.58
C ASN A 187 21.50 -3.90 1.48
N PHE A 188 21.86 -3.17 2.54
CA PHE A 188 22.04 -1.72 2.51
C PHE A 188 23.50 -1.35 2.80
N ASP A 189 24.02 -0.33 2.12
CA ASP A 189 25.33 0.23 2.42
C ASP A 189 25.27 1.24 3.58
N ALA A 190 26.41 1.79 3.97
CA ALA A 190 26.50 2.76 5.07
C ALA A 190 25.72 4.06 4.82
N ALA A 191 25.39 4.37 3.55
CA ALA A 191 24.57 5.52 3.16
C ALA A 191 23.08 5.15 3.02
N GLY A 192 22.68 3.94 3.40
CA GLY A 192 21.30 3.46 3.29
C GLY A 192 20.86 3.08 1.88
N ARG A 193 21.79 2.98 0.91
CA ARG A 193 21.47 2.58 -0.46
C ARG A 193 21.37 1.07 -0.58
N GLN A 194 20.31 0.58 -1.20
CA GLN A 194 20.12 -0.84 -1.48
C GLN A 194 21.21 -1.37 -2.45
N ARG A 195 21.73 -2.57 -2.16
CA ARG A 195 22.69 -3.30 -3.00
C ARG A 195 21.98 -4.13 -4.06
N LYS A 196 20.86 -4.76 -3.71
CA LYS A 196 19.92 -5.41 -4.63
C LYS A 196 18.58 -4.69 -4.59
N ALA A 197 18.02 -4.39 -5.75
CA ALA A 197 16.69 -3.79 -5.81
C ALA A 197 15.61 -4.84 -5.61
N LEU A 198 14.55 -4.51 -4.87
CA LEU A 198 13.43 -5.43 -4.64
C LEU A 198 12.83 -5.92 -5.97
N ARG A 199 12.68 -5.00 -6.94
CA ARG A 199 12.15 -5.33 -8.26
C ARG A 199 12.93 -6.44 -8.96
N ASP A 200 14.25 -6.53 -8.75
CA ASP A 200 15.08 -7.55 -9.41
C ASP A 200 14.84 -8.92 -8.78
N LEU A 201 14.38 -8.95 -7.52
CA LEU A 201 14.04 -10.17 -6.79
C LEU A 201 12.59 -10.60 -7.03
N THR A 202 11.67 -9.66 -7.24
CA THR A 202 10.23 -9.92 -7.42
C THR A 202 9.85 -10.12 -8.89
N ARG A 203 10.54 -9.48 -9.84
CA ARG A 203 10.24 -9.58 -11.28
C ARG A 203 10.15 -11.01 -11.81
N PRO A 204 11.04 -11.96 -11.44
CA PRO A 204 10.92 -13.35 -11.91
C PRO A 204 9.69 -14.10 -11.41
N ILE A 205 8.94 -13.54 -10.44
CA ILE A 205 7.75 -14.13 -9.84
C ILE A 205 6.48 -13.66 -10.59
N LEU A 206 6.54 -12.53 -11.27
CA LEU A 206 5.39 -11.95 -11.96
C LEU A 206 4.92 -12.85 -13.10
N VAL A 207 3.62 -13.14 -13.14
CA VAL A 207 2.97 -13.85 -14.25
C VAL A 207 2.71 -12.90 -15.42
N ALA A 208 2.41 -11.63 -15.12
CA ALA A 208 2.25 -10.59 -16.13
C ALA A 208 2.66 -9.22 -15.58
N GLU A 209 3.32 -8.43 -16.45
CA GLU A 209 3.61 -7.02 -16.18
C GLU A 209 2.54 -6.14 -16.82
N ALA A 210 2.19 -5.03 -16.15
CA ALA A 210 1.32 -4.03 -16.76
C ALA A 210 2.01 -3.41 -17.99
N PRO A 211 1.26 -3.14 -19.08
CA PRO A 211 1.84 -2.48 -20.25
C PRO A 211 2.35 -1.08 -19.88
N SER A 212 3.40 -0.63 -20.59
CA SER A 212 4.00 0.69 -20.39
C SER A 212 3.00 1.84 -20.56
N GLN A 213 2.02 1.65 -21.45
CA GLN A 213 0.85 2.49 -21.61
C GLN A 213 -0.40 1.62 -21.41
N ILE A 214 -1.22 2.00 -20.43
CA ILE A 214 -2.58 1.49 -20.34
C ILE A 214 -3.41 2.44 -21.18
N ALA A 215 -4.02 1.94 -22.26
CA ALA A 215 -4.95 2.74 -23.05
C ALA A 215 -6.09 3.22 -22.15
N THR A 216 -6.06 4.49 -21.79
CA THR A 216 -7.18 5.15 -21.11
C THR A 216 -8.24 5.39 -22.15
N GLY A 217 -9.47 4.96 -21.89
CA GLY A 217 -10.60 5.39 -22.73
C GLY A 217 -10.63 6.91 -22.67
N SER A 218 -10.39 7.55 -23.81
CA SER A 218 -10.27 9.00 -23.97
C SER A 218 -11.46 9.76 -23.37
N ASP A 219 -11.17 10.96 -22.87
CA ASP A 219 -12.10 11.99 -22.37
C ASP A 219 -13.33 12.23 -23.27
#